data_AF-A0A662V8H9-F1
#
_entry.id   AF-A0A662V8H9-F1
#
_cell.length_a   1.000
_cell.length_b   1.000
_cell.length_c   1.000
_cell.angle_alpha   90.00
_cell.angle_beta   90.00
_cell.angle_gamma   90.00
#
_symmetry.space_group_name_H-M   'P 1'
#
loop_
_entity.id
_entity.type
_entity.pdbx_description
1 polymer ?
#
loop_
_entity_poly.entity_id
_entity_poly.type
_entity_poly.pdbx_seq_one_letter_code
_entity_poly.pdbx_strand_id
1 'polypeptide(L)'
;MKSSIEAVLEYLVVKALVGRSDILNALQDYFIHNKSPSVIAARYGLSKHQVRGYVQRVVEKAGSIAKARVIVRRSSPYVMRIRPVVKHTSYGMVRCLVCGDEMPALVAEDHVRKYHQGLVEEYVATVIQLLKREIRAARAAKGVDTKA
;
A
#
# COMPACT_ATOMS: atom_id res chain seq x y z
N MET A 1 2.69 -0.32 -20.03
CA MET A 1 3.67 0.15 -19.02
C MET A 1 2.87 0.80 -17.89
N LYS A 2 3.00 0.34 -16.63
CA LYS A 2 2.25 0.94 -15.51
C LYS A 2 2.82 2.32 -15.20
N SER A 3 1.97 3.29 -14.93
CA SER A 3 2.41 4.59 -14.42
C SER A 3 3.05 4.44 -13.02
N SER A 4 3.84 5.43 -12.60
CA SER A 4 4.46 5.40 -11.26
C SER A 4 3.44 5.35 -10.12
N ILE A 5 2.28 5.98 -10.31
CA ILE A 5 1.16 5.93 -9.36
C ILE A 5 0.62 4.51 -9.27
N GLU A 6 0.29 3.89 -10.41
CA GLU A 6 -0.23 2.52 -10.45
C GLU A 6 0.76 1.52 -9.84
N ALA A 7 2.04 1.63 -10.18
CA ALA A 7 3.07 0.73 -9.65
C ALA A 7 3.17 0.82 -8.12
N VAL A 8 3.17 2.04 -7.55
CA VAL A 8 3.18 2.23 -6.09
C VAL A 8 1.89 1.70 -5.46
N LEU A 9 0.72 2.03 -6.04
CA LEU A 9 -0.56 1.60 -5.50
C LEU A 9 -0.70 0.08 -5.52
N GLU A 10 -0.33 -0.58 -6.60
CA GLU A 10 -0.32 -2.05 -6.69
C GLU A 10 0.52 -2.66 -5.59
N TYR A 11 1.72 -2.12 -5.34
CA TYR A 11 2.58 -2.58 -4.27
C TYR A 11 1.90 -2.45 -2.90
N LEU A 12 1.28 -1.30 -2.60
CA LEU A 12 0.59 -1.06 -1.33
C LEU A 12 -0.68 -1.91 -1.18
N VAL A 13 -1.48 -2.02 -2.23
CA VAL A 13 -2.72 -2.81 -2.28
C VAL A 13 -2.42 -4.28 -2.01
N VAL A 14 -1.39 -4.84 -2.65
CA VAL A 14 -1.01 -6.24 -2.39
C VAL A 14 -0.65 -6.45 -0.91
N LYS A 15 0.12 -5.54 -0.29
CA LYS A 15 0.41 -5.62 1.16
C LYS A 15 -0.87 -5.58 2.00
N ALA A 16 -1.84 -4.76 1.63
CA ALA A 16 -3.12 -4.69 2.34
C ALA A 16 -3.93 -5.98 2.19
N LEU A 17 -4.02 -6.51 0.96
CA LEU A 17 -4.72 -7.75 0.64
C LEU A 17 -4.14 -8.96 1.37
N VAL A 18 -2.82 -9.01 1.59
CA VAL A 18 -2.19 -10.08 2.38
C VAL A 18 -2.09 -9.78 3.87
N GLY A 19 -2.75 -8.73 4.37
CA GLY A 19 -2.81 -8.41 5.80
C GLY A 19 -1.53 -7.85 6.41
N ARG A 20 -0.60 -7.35 5.60
CA ARG A 20 0.68 -6.76 6.04
C ARG A 20 0.54 -5.30 6.47
N SER A 21 -0.34 -5.07 7.43
CA SER A 21 -0.58 -3.75 8.03
C SER A 21 0.66 -3.20 8.75
N ASP A 22 1.50 -4.09 9.30
CA ASP A 22 2.83 -3.79 9.84
C ASP A 22 3.69 -3.00 8.84
N ILE A 23 3.77 -3.48 7.59
CA ILE A 23 4.54 -2.84 6.52
C ILE A 23 3.89 -1.52 6.10
N LEU A 24 2.56 -1.50 5.96
CA LEU A 24 1.85 -0.28 5.55
C LEU A 24 2.01 0.85 6.57
N ASN A 25 1.91 0.52 7.86
CA ASN A 25 2.14 1.46 8.95
C ASN A 25 3.60 1.92 8.99
N ALA A 26 4.56 1.02 8.79
CA ALA A 26 5.98 1.38 8.69
C ALA A 26 6.26 2.37 7.55
N LEU A 27 5.60 2.20 6.39
CA LEU A 27 5.73 3.12 5.26
C LEU A 27 5.11 4.49 5.56
N GLN A 28 3.98 4.55 6.26
CA GLN A 28 3.38 5.80 6.72
C GLN A 28 4.29 6.54 7.71
N ASP A 29 4.82 5.83 8.70
CA ASP A 29 5.77 6.39 9.66
C ASP A 29 7.00 6.99 8.99
N TYR A 30 7.52 6.32 7.96
CA TYR A 30 8.66 6.83 7.20
C TYR A 30 8.28 8.06 6.34
N PHE A 31 7.30 7.94 5.45
CA PHE A 31 7.03 8.95 4.44
C PHE A 31 6.25 10.15 4.97
N ILE A 32 5.35 9.93 5.94
CA ILE A 32 4.43 10.95 6.46
C ILE A 32 4.95 11.53 7.76
N HIS A 33 5.37 10.67 8.70
CA HIS A 33 5.76 11.08 10.05
C HIS A 33 7.27 11.27 10.24
N ASN A 34 8.06 11.11 9.16
CA ASN A 34 9.51 11.29 9.13
C ASN A 34 10.26 10.51 10.22
N LYS A 35 9.77 9.33 10.59
CA LYS A 35 10.45 8.46 11.56
C LYS A 35 11.64 7.77 10.91
N SER A 36 12.73 7.64 11.67
CA SER A 36 13.93 6.96 11.17
C SER A 36 13.72 5.44 11.09
N PRO A 37 14.44 4.73 10.20
CA PRO A 37 14.30 3.28 10.06
C PRO A 37 14.54 2.50 11.36
N SER A 38 15.39 3.01 12.26
CA SER A 38 15.64 2.40 13.57
C SER A 38 14.41 2.44 14.48
N VAL A 39 13.70 3.57 14.53
CA VAL A 39 12.49 3.72 15.34
C VAL A 39 11.37 2.83 14.79
N ILE A 40 11.21 2.83 13.47
CA ILE A 40 10.19 2.02 12.78
C ILE A 40 10.45 0.51 13.01
N ALA A 41 11.70 0.08 12.85
CA ALA A 41 12.13 -1.29 13.09
C ALA A 41 11.72 -1.78 14.49
N ALA A 42 12.07 -1.00 15.52
CA ALA A 42 11.73 -1.30 16.90
C ALA A 42 10.21 -1.35 17.14
N ARG A 43 9.44 -0.44 16.52
CA ARG A 43 7.99 -0.33 16.71
C ARG A 43 7.21 -1.50 16.11
N TYR A 44 7.60 -1.98 14.92
CA TYR A 44 6.80 -2.96 14.16
C TYR A 44 7.43 -4.37 14.14
N GLY A 45 8.47 -4.63 14.92
CA GLY A 45 9.15 -5.93 14.93
C GLY A 45 9.84 -6.26 13.60
N LEU A 46 10.27 -5.24 12.86
CA LEU A 46 10.96 -5.38 11.57
C LEU A 46 12.45 -5.15 11.76
N SER A 47 13.29 -5.75 10.90
CA SER A 47 14.70 -5.39 10.85
C SER A 47 14.90 -4.03 10.15
N LYS A 48 15.95 -3.28 10.52
CA LYS A 48 16.30 -2.02 9.84
C LYS A 48 16.51 -2.22 8.33
N HIS A 49 17.03 -3.38 7.93
CA HIS A 49 17.23 -3.74 6.52
C HIS A 49 15.89 -3.95 5.80
N GLN A 50 14.93 -4.62 6.44
CA GLN A 50 13.58 -4.77 5.89
C GLN A 50 12.90 -3.41 5.67
N VAL A 51 12.94 -2.52 6.67
CA VAL A 51 12.36 -1.17 6.56
C VAL A 51 12.96 -0.41 5.38
N ARG A 52 14.30 -0.38 5.27
CA ARG A 52 15.00 0.26 4.14
C ARG A 52 14.59 -0.35 2.80
N GLY A 53 14.50 -1.67 2.71
CA GLY A 53 14.05 -2.36 1.49
C GLY A 53 12.60 -2.03 1.10
N TYR A 54 11.69 -1.91 2.08
CA TYR A 54 10.31 -1.48 1.80
C TYR A 54 10.26 -0.05 1.28
N VAL A 55 10.98 0.88 1.90
CA VAL A 55 11.09 2.28 1.46
C VAL A 55 11.67 2.35 0.05
N GLN A 56 12.80 1.69 -0.18
CA GLN A 56 13.48 1.67 -1.48
C GLN A 56 12.55 1.18 -2.59
N ARG A 57 11.85 0.06 -2.40
CA ARG A 57 10.89 -0.47 -3.38
C ARG A 57 9.78 0.51 -3.75
N VAL A 58 9.33 1.35 -2.81
CA VAL A 58 8.32 2.38 -3.08
C VAL A 58 8.94 3.56 -3.84
N VAL A 59 10.16 3.99 -3.46
CA VAL A 59 10.87 5.07 -4.14
C VAL A 59 11.20 4.70 -5.59
N GLU A 60 11.69 3.49 -5.84
CA GLU A 60 11.98 2.98 -7.19
C GLU A 60 10.73 2.99 -8.08
N LYS A 61 9.58 2.52 -7.55
CA LYS A 61 8.30 2.53 -8.30
C LYS A 61 7.79 3.95 -8.55
N ALA A 62 8.01 4.86 -7.60
CA ALA A 62 7.60 6.25 -7.73
C ALA A 62 8.52 7.08 -8.66
N GLY A 63 9.78 6.65 -8.80
CA GLY A 63 10.86 7.36 -9.48
C GLY A 63 11.52 8.49 -8.66
N SER A 64 10.95 8.87 -7.51
CA SER A 64 11.60 9.81 -6.58
C SER A 64 10.99 9.76 -5.18
N ILE A 65 11.76 10.15 -4.16
CA ILE A 65 11.29 10.21 -2.78
C ILE A 65 10.13 11.21 -2.58
N ALA A 66 10.17 12.34 -3.29
CA ALA A 66 9.12 13.35 -3.22
C ALA A 66 7.79 12.81 -3.79
N LYS A 67 7.83 12.14 -4.94
CA LYS A 67 6.65 11.48 -5.52
C LYS A 67 6.13 10.37 -4.62
N ALA A 68 7.01 9.50 -4.12
CA ALA A 68 6.66 8.43 -3.19
C ALA A 68 5.90 8.96 -1.97
N ARG A 69 6.43 10.01 -1.33
CA ARG A 69 5.79 10.67 -0.17
C ARG A 69 4.37 11.15 -0.48
N VAL A 70 4.17 11.82 -1.62
CA VAL A 70 2.84 12.31 -2.01
C VAL A 70 1.87 11.16 -2.26
N ILE A 71 2.29 10.14 -3.01
CA ILE A 71 1.45 8.98 -3.34
C ILE A 71 1.05 8.23 -2.07
N VAL A 72 2.02 7.89 -1.20
CA VAL A 72 1.75 7.18 0.06
C VAL A 72 0.81 7.99 0.94
N ARG A 73 1.09 9.28 1.17
CA ARG A 73 0.25 10.14 2.01
C ARG A 73 -1.21 10.21 1.55
N ARG A 74 -1.44 10.39 0.24
CA ARG A 74 -2.80 10.52 -0.31
C ARG A 74 -3.53 9.19 -0.37
N SER A 75 -2.84 8.09 -0.67
CA SER A 75 -3.47 6.77 -0.84
C SER A 75 -3.70 6.02 0.47
N SER A 76 -2.92 6.31 1.52
CA SER A 76 -2.96 5.55 2.78
C SER A 76 -4.37 5.45 3.40
N PRO A 77 -5.20 6.52 3.47
CA PRO A 77 -6.55 6.42 4.04
C PRO A 77 -7.46 5.41 3.32
N TYR A 78 -7.21 5.17 2.03
CA TYR A 78 -7.98 4.22 1.21
C TYR A 78 -7.40 2.81 1.27
N VAL A 79 -6.09 2.69 1.12
CA VAL A 79 -5.40 1.39 1.17
C VAL A 79 -5.57 0.71 2.53
N MET A 80 -5.49 1.47 3.62
CA MET A 80 -5.64 0.93 4.98
C MET A 80 -7.04 0.39 5.29
N ARG A 81 -8.05 0.70 4.48
CA ARG A 81 -9.43 0.18 4.62
C ARG A 81 -9.65 -1.12 3.85
N ILE A 82 -8.70 -1.55 3.02
CA ILE A 82 -8.78 -2.80 2.28
C ILE A 82 -8.73 -3.95 3.28
N ARG A 83 -9.76 -4.81 3.24
CA ARG A 83 -9.81 -6.01 4.08
C ARG A 83 -8.88 -7.06 3.49
N PRO A 84 -8.06 -7.74 4.32
CA PRO A 84 -7.23 -8.83 3.84
C PRO A 84 -8.07 -9.95 3.24
N VAL A 85 -7.55 -10.55 2.17
CA VAL A 85 -8.13 -11.72 1.49
C VAL A 85 -7.37 -12.99 1.82
N VAL A 86 -6.47 -12.94 2.80
CA VAL A 86 -5.79 -14.11 3.37
C VAL A 86 -6.10 -14.19 4.85
N LYS A 87 -6.26 -15.40 5.37
CA LYS A 87 -6.48 -15.67 6.79
C LYS A 87 -5.39 -16.60 7.30
N HIS A 88 -4.75 -16.24 8.41
CA HIS A 88 -3.80 -17.13 9.07
C HIS A 88 -4.52 -18.38 9.59
N THR A 89 -3.93 -19.54 9.32
CA THR A 89 -4.37 -20.82 9.85
C THR A 89 -3.43 -21.24 10.97
N SER A 90 -2.50 -22.16 10.72
CA SER A 90 -1.58 -22.73 11.70
C SER A 90 -0.15 -22.75 11.19
N TYR A 91 0.84 -22.68 12.09
CA TYR A 91 2.27 -22.87 11.79
C TYR A 91 2.82 -21.99 10.64
N GLY A 92 2.41 -20.73 10.56
CA GLY A 92 2.88 -19.81 9.52
C GLY A 92 2.23 -20.00 8.14
N MET A 93 1.19 -20.83 8.05
CA MET A 93 0.36 -20.98 6.87
C MET A 93 -0.75 -19.94 6.83
N VAL A 94 -1.19 -19.62 5.62
CA VAL A 94 -2.34 -18.78 5.34
C VAL A 94 -3.24 -19.48 4.33
N ARG A 95 -4.54 -19.23 4.44
CA ARG A 95 -5.55 -19.63 3.48
C ARG A 95 -6.02 -18.41 2.69
N CYS A 96 -6.01 -18.51 1.37
CA CYS A 96 -6.62 -17.52 0.50
C CYS A 96 -8.14 -17.61 0.59
N LEU A 97 -8.80 -16.50 0.87
CA LEU A 97 -10.26 -16.41 0.96
C LEU A 97 -10.94 -16.25 -0.41
N VAL A 98 -10.15 -16.07 -1.48
CA VAL A 98 -10.65 -15.93 -2.85
C VAL A 98 -10.75 -17.29 -3.53
N CYS A 99 -9.66 -18.07 -3.59
CA CYS A 99 -9.66 -19.41 -4.21
C CYS A 99 -9.73 -20.57 -3.21
N GLY A 100 -9.46 -20.34 -1.92
CA GLY A 100 -9.43 -21.37 -0.90
C GLY A 100 -8.07 -22.04 -0.67
N ASP A 101 -7.05 -21.75 -1.48
CA ASP A 101 -5.72 -22.38 -1.40
C ASP A 101 -5.02 -22.13 -0.07
N GLU A 102 -4.29 -23.13 0.42
CA GLU A 102 -3.40 -23.00 1.57
C GLU A 102 -1.93 -22.93 1.15
N MET A 103 -1.20 -22.01 1.75
CA MET A 103 0.19 -21.74 1.39
C MET A 103 0.96 -21.13 2.56
N PRO A 104 2.30 -21.19 2.54
CA PRO A 104 3.12 -20.43 3.49
C PRO A 104 2.85 -18.91 3.38
N ALA A 105 2.79 -18.20 4.52
CA ALA A 105 2.57 -16.75 4.54
C ALA A 105 3.58 -15.97 3.67
N LEU A 106 4.79 -16.50 3.51
CA LEU A 106 5.86 -15.88 2.73
C LEU A 106 5.56 -15.79 1.22
N VAL A 107 4.76 -16.71 0.68
CA VAL A 107 4.39 -16.72 -0.75
C VAL A 107 3.04 -16.07 -1.03
N ALA A 108 2.32 -15.63 0.00
CA ALA A 108 0.98 -15.08 -0.12
C ALA A 108 0.90 -13.88 -1.08
N GLU A 109 1.91 -13.00 -1.07
CA GLU A 109 1.97 -11.87 -1.99
C GLU A 109 2.11 -12.30 -3.45
N ASP A 110 2.96 -13.29 -3.70
CA ASP A 110 3.18 -13.80 -5.05
C ASP A 110 1.96 -14.58 -5.54
N HIS A 111 1.29 -15.31 -4.65
CA HIS A 111 0.02 -15.96 -4.96
C HIS A 111 -1.04 -14.93 -5.38
N VAL A 112 -1.29 -13.89 -4.57
CA VAL A 112 -2.28 -12.85 -4.90
C VAL A 112 -1.94 -12.15 -6.22
N ARG A 113 -0.66 -11.84 -6.47
CA ARG A 113 -0.24 -11.22 -7.75
C ARG A 113 -0.38 -12.15 -8.96
N LYS A 114 -0.11 -13.44 -8.83
CA LYS A 114 -0.12 -14.37 -9.97
C LYS A 114 -1.52 -14.88 -10.30
N TYR A 115 -2.29 -15.23 -9.28
CA TYR A 115 -3.58 -15.90 -9.45
C TYR A 115 -4.78 -14.96 -9.29
N HIS A 116 -4.60 -13.81 -8.65
CA HIS A 116 -5.66 -12.83 -8.40
C HIS A 116 -5.30 -11.43 -8.90
N GLN A 117 -4.53 -11.34 -9.99
CA GLN A 117 -4.11 -10.06 -10.56
C GLN A 117 -5.28 -9.15 -10.91
N GLY A 118 -6.37 -9.70 -11.46
CA GLY A 118 -7.59 -8.93 -11.76
C GLY A 118 -8.17 -8.24 -10.52
N LEU A 119 -8.21 -8.94 -9.38
CA LEU A 119 -8.65 -8.37 -8.10
C LEU A 119 -7.73 -7.22 -7.67
N VAL A 120 -6.41 -7.41 -7.76
CA VAL A 120 -5.43 -6.36 -7.45
C VAL A 120 -5.67 -5.11 -8.31
N GLU A 121 -5.89 -5.30 -9.61
CA GLU A 121 -6.14 -4.22 -10.56
C GLU A 121 -7.44 -3.48 -10.28
N GLU A 122 -8.52 -4.18 -9.90
CA GLU A 122 -9.77 -3.59 -9.46
C GLU A 122 -9.60 -2.71 -8.21
N TYR A 123 -8.86 -3.18 -7.21
CA TYR A 123 -8.56 -2.38 -6.02
C TYR A 123 -7.70 -1.16 -6.36
N VAL A 124 -6.68 -1.32 -7.20
CA VAL A 124 -5.84 -0.19 -7.64
C VAL A 124 -6.68 0.84 -8.39
N ALA A 125 -7.51 0.41 -9.34
CA ALA A 125 -8.42 1.28 -10.08
C ALA A 125 -9.37 2.02 -9.13
N THR A 126 -9.93 1.31 -8.16
CA THR A 126 -10.81 1.89 -7.13
C THR A 126 -10.10 2.98 -6.34
N VAL A 127 -8.89 2.73 -5.84
CA VAL A 127 -8.09 3.73 -5.12
C VAL A 127 -7.78 4.95 -5.99
N ILE A 128 -7.43 4.74 -7.27
CA ILE A 128 -7.21 5.84 -8.23
C ILE A 128 -8.48 6.69 -8.41
N GLN A 129 -9.64 6.07 -8.53
CA GLN A 129 -10.90 6.81 -8.67
C GLN A 129 -11.21 7.64 -7.42
N LEU A 130 -10.97 7.09 -6.22
CA LEU A 130 -11.14 7.82 -4.97
C LEU A 130 -10.20 9.03 -4.88
N LEU A 131 -8.93 8.86 -5.25
CA LEU A 131 -7.94 9.95 -5.32
C LEU A 131 -8.34 11.03 -6.32
N LYS A 132 -8.83 10.66 -7.51
CA LYS A 132 -9.31 11.60 -8.52
C LYS A 132 -10.49 12.42 -7.99
N ARG A 133 -11.43 11.80 -7.27
CA ARG A 133 -12.57 12.48 -6.64
C ARG A 133 -12.11 13.46 -5.57
N GLU A 134 -11.18 13.06 -4.70
CA GLU A 134 -10.61 13.91 -3.65
C GLU A 134 -9.93 15.16 -4.26
N ILE A 135 -9.13 14.98 -5.32
CA ILE A 135 -8.44 16.10 -5.99
C ILE A 135 -9.44 17.06 -6.65
N ARG A 136 -10.50 16.54 -7.30
CA ARG A 136 -11.55 17.38 -7.89
C ARG A 136 -12.30 18.17 -6.83
N ALA A 137 -12.68 17.53 -5.72
CA ALA A 137 -13.34 18.19 -4.60
C ALA A 137 -12.46 19.28 -3.98
N ALA A 138 -11.17 19.00 -3.77
CA ALA A 138 -10.22 19.98 -3.25
C ALA A 138 -10.02 21.18 -4.19
N ARG A 139 -10.06 20.97 -5.52
CA ARG A 139 -10.01 22.05 -6.51
C ARG A 139 -11.29 22.88 -6.51
N ALA A 140 -12.45 22.24 -6.43
CA ALA A 140 -13.74 22.94 -6.34
C ALA A 140 -13.79 23.82 -5.08
N ALA A 141 -13.38 23.30 -3.92
CA ALA A 141 -13.32 24.08 -2.67
C ALA A 141 -12.43 25.33 -2.81
N LYS A 142 -11.24 25.21 -3.39
CA LYS A 142 -10.32 26.35 -3.59
C LYS A 142 -10.80 27.37 -4.63
N GLY A 143 -11.64 26.97 -5.58
CA GLY A 143 -12.20 27.86 -6.60
C GLY A 143 -13.40 28.68 -6.12
N VAL A 144 -13.97 28.34 -4.95
CA VAL A 144 -15.04 29.12 -4.32
C VAL A 144 -14.47 30.33 -3.56
N ASP A 145 -13.25 30.23 -3.03
CA ASP A 145 -12.62 31.29 -2.22
C ASP A 145 -12.08 32.49 -3.04
N THR A 146 -12.18 32.48 -4.38
CA THR A 146 -11.71 33.58 -5.25
C THR A 146 -12.82 34.51 -5.74
N LYS A 147 -14.04 34.34 -5.22
CA LYS A 147 -15.17 35.26 -5.44
C LYS A 147 -15.62 35.87 -4.11
N ALA A 148 -14.79 36.75 -3.56
CA ALA A 148 -15.18 37.70 -2.51
C ALA A 148 -14.42 39.00 -2.73
#